data_AF-A0AA97MHG5-F1
#
_entry.id   AF-A0AA97MHG5-F1
#
_cell.length_a   1.000
_cell.length_b   1.000
_cell.length_c   1.000
_cell.angle_alpha   90.00
_cell.angle_beta   90.00
_cell.angle_gamma   90.00
#
_symmetry.space_group_name_H-M   'P 1'
#
loop_
_entity.id
_entity.type
_entity.pdbx_description
1 polymer ?
#
loop_
_entity_poly.entity_id
_entity_poly.type
_entity_poly.pdbx_seq_one_letter_code
_entity_poly.pdbx_strand_id
1 'polypeptide(L)' 'LMQICKEFVDRSVYCTRESNPHCGTDGVTYGNKCAFCKAVLRSGGKIRLKHLGKC' A
#
# COMPACT_ATOMS: atom_id res chain seq x y z
N LEU A 1 2.44 7.73 -11.71
CA LEU A 1 1.58 7.11 -10.67
C LEU A 1 2.01 5.67 -10.48
N MET A 2 2.19 5.25 -9.23
CA MET A 2 2.79 3.96 -8.88
C MET A 2 1.91 2.80 -9.34
N GLN A 3 2.40 1.99 -10.28
CA GLN A 3 1.67 0.88 -10.90
C GLN A 3 1.04 -0.08 -9.86
N ILE A 4 1.70 -0.25 -8.71
CA ILE A 4 1.23 -1.10 -7.60
C ILE A 4 -0.15 -0.72 -7.06
N CYS A 5 -0.54 0.55 -7.08
CA CYS A 5 -1.78 1.00 -6.44
C CYS A 5 -2.91 1.35 -7.42
N LYS A 6 -2.75 1.03 -8.72
CA LYS A 6 -3.71 1.39 -9.76
C LYS A 6 -5.12 0.87 -9.44
N GLU A 7 -5.23 -0.35 -8.93
CA GLU A 7 -6.50 -0.98 -8.57
C GLU A 7 -7.16 -0.38 -7.32
N PHE A 8 -6.42 0.34 -6.46
CA PHE A 8 -6.97 0.92 -5.22
C PHE A 8 -7.31 2.41 -5.34
N VAL A 9 -7.17 2.99 -6.53
CA VAL A 9 -7.58 4.39 -6.79
C VAL A 9 -9.10 4.52 -6.72
N ASP A 10 -9.83 3.48 -7.10
CA ASP A 10 -11.28 3.43 -6.92
C ASP A 10 -11.65 3.13 -5.47
N ARG A 11 -12.51 3.99 -4.89
CA ARG A 11 -12.98 3.87 -3.50
C ARG A 11 -13.93 2.68 -3.31
N SER A 12 -14.45 2.10 -4.38
CA SER A 12 -15.30 0.91 -4.37
C SER A 12 -14.52 -0.39 -4.09
N VAL A 13 -13.18 -0.34 -4.12
CA VAL A 13 -12.36 -1.54 -3.94
C VAL A 13 -12.33 -1.99 -2.48
N TYR A 14 -12.82 -3.21 -2.27
CA TYR A 14 -12.75 -3.89 -0.99
C TYR A 14 -11.36 -4.47 -0.73
N CYS A 15 -10.86 -4.31 0.50
CA CYS A 15 -9.64 -4.99 0.92
C CYS A 15 -9.97 -6.41 1.35
N THR A 16 -9.27 -7.39 0.80
CA THR A 16 -9.17 -8.73 1.37
C THR A 16 -8.30 -8.70 2.65
N ARG A 17 -8.34 -9.79 3.43
CA ARG A 17 -7.56 -9.96 4.68
C ARG A 17 -6.34 -10.87 4.50
N GLU A 18 -5.81 -10.95 3.28
CA GLU A 18 -4.55 -11.64 3.00
C GLU A 18 -3.40 -11.01 3.79
N SER A 19 -2.41 -11.82 4.14
CA SER A 19 -1.20 -11.38 4.85
C SER A 19 -0.01 -11.40 3.90
N ASN A 20 0.10 -10.37 3.06
CA ASN A 20 1.19 -10.15 2.11
C ASN A 20 1.84 -8.79 2.38
N PRO A 21 2.76 -8.70 3.34
CA PRO A 21 3.21 -7.42 3.86
C PRO A 21 4.05 -6.62 2.85
N HIS A 22 3.99 -5.30 2.98
CA HIS A 22 4.76 -4.33 2.18
C HIS A 22 5.44 -3.33 3.12
N CYS A 23 6.73 -3.06 2.90
CA CYS A 23 7.46 -2.05 3.65
C CYS A 23 7.43 -0.71 2.91
N GLY A 24 6.93 0.34 3.57
CA GLY A 24 6.91 1.70 3.02
C GLY A 24 8.23 2.45 3.20
N THR A 25 8.44 3.51 2.41
CA THR A 25 9.59 4.42 2.57
C THR A 25 9.54 5.23 3.87
N ASP A 26 8.41 5.23 4.55
CA ASP A 26 8.19 5.75 5.90
C ASP A 26 8.63 4.76 7.01
N GLY A 27 9.12 3.57 6.64
CA GLY A 27 9.55 2.54 7.59
C GLY A 27 8.40 1.74 8.21
N VAL A 28 7.17 1.92 7.74
CA VAL A 28 6.00 1.20 8.26
C VAL A 28 5.75 -0.08 7.47
N THR A 29 5.48 -1.18 8.18
CA THR A 29 4.97 -2.41 7.58
C THR A 29 3.47 -2.33 7.42
N TYR A 30 3.00 -2.50 6.19
CA TYR A 30 1.59 -2.60 5.85
C TYR A 30 1.23 -4.07 5.62
N GLY A 31 0.26 -4.61 6.37
CA GLY A 31 -0.04 -6.04 6.37
C GLY A 31 -0.47 -6.62 5.02
N ASN A 32 -0.99 -5.78 4.13
CA ASN A 32 -1.29 -6.16 2.75
C ASN A 32 -1.24 -4.98 1.78
N LYS A 33 -1.38 -5.31 0.49
CA LYS A 33 -1.32 -4.36 -0.62
C LYS A 33 -2.39 -3.27 -0.50
N CYS A 34 -3.61 -3.64 -0.06
CA CYS A 34 -4.70 -2.68 0.10
C CYS A 34 -4.39 -1.65 1.21
N ALA A 35 -3.91 -2.11 2.36
CA ALA A 35 -3.52 -1.25 3.47
C ALA A 35 -2.39 -0.28 3.05
N PHE A 36 -1.37 -0.80 2.36
CA PHE A 36 -0.28 0.00 1.80
C PHE A 36 -0.81 1.06 0.83
N CYS A 37 -1.61 0.67 -0.17
CA CYS A 37 -2.09 1.60 -1.18
C CYS A 37 -3.05 2.66 -0.63
N LYS A 38 -3.87 2.33 0.37
CA LYS A 38 -4.66 3.33 1.10
C LYS A 38 -3.77 4.37 1.79
N ALA A 39 -2.65 3.96 2.38
CA ALA A 39 -1.69 4.89 2.98
C ALA A 39 -0.99 5.75 1.92
N VAL A 40 -0.55 5.16 0.81
CA VAL A 40 0.02 5.89 -0.34
C VAL A 40 -0.94 6.98 -0.82
N LEU A 41 -2.21 6.63 -1.08
CA LEU A 41 -3.23 7.57 -1.55
C LEU A 41 -3.51 8.68 -0.53
N ARG A 42 -3.68 8.33 0.76
CA ARG A 42 -3.87 9.31 1.85
C ARG A 42 -2.70 10.26 2.00
N SER A 43 -1.47 9.79 1.74
CA SER A 43 -0.26 10.60 1.81
C SER A 43 -0.05 11.50 0.59
N GLY A 44 -0.89 11.39 -0.46
CA GLY A 44 -0.67 12.07 -1.73
C GLY A 44 0.54 11.53 -2.50
N GLY A 45 0.89 10.26 -2.33
CA GLY A 45 2.03 9.63 -2.99
C GLY A 45 3.40 9.87 -2.34
N LYS A 46 3.44 10.47 -1.14
CA LYS A 46 4.68 10.64 -0.37
C LYS A 46 5.24 9.32 0.12
N ILE A 47 4.37 8.41 0.53
CA ILE A 47 4.74 7.03 0.87
C ILE A 47 4.93 6.27 -0.44
N ARG A 48 6.08 5.62 -0.59
CA ARG A 48 6.40 4.72 -1.71
C ARG A 48 6.76 3.34 -1.17
N LEU A 49 6.80 2.35 -2.05
CA LEU A 49 7.24 1.01 -1.68
C LEU A 49 8.76 1.05 -1.49
N LYS A 50 9.23 0.57 -0.33
CA LYS A 50 10.66 0.34 -0.06
C LYS A 50 11.06 -1.05 -0.52
N HIS A 51 10.37 -2.08 -0.03
CA HIS A 51 10.50 -3.46 -0.50
C HIS A 51 9.23 -4.27 -0.15
N LEU A 52 9.09 -5.45 -0.76
CA LEU A 52 8.08 -6.43 -0.36
C LEU A 52 8.48 -7.10 0.97
N GLY A 53 7.50 -7.53 1.75
CA GLY A 53 7.72 -8.09 3.08
C GLY A 53 7.55 -7.07 4.20
N LYS A 54 7.84 -7.50 5.43
CA LYS A 54 7.91 -6.61 6.59
C LYS A 54 9.18 -5.76 6.50
N CYS A 55 9.10 -4.51 6.96
CA CYS A 55 10.29 -3.83 7.48
C CYS A 55 10.79 -4.59 8.73
#